data_AF-A0AAW9G052-F1
#
_entry.id   AF-A0AAW9G052-F1
#
_cell.length_a   1.000
_cell.length_b   1.000
_cell.length_c   1.000
_cell.angle_alpha   90.00
_cell.angle_beta   90.00
_cell.angle_gamma   90.00
#
_symmetry.space_group_name_H-M   'P 1'
#
loop_
_entity.id
_entity.type
_entity.pdbx_description
1 polymer ?
#
loop_
_entity_poly.entity_id
_entity_poly.type
_entity_poly.pdbx_seq_one_letter_code
_entity_poly.pdbx_strand_id
1 'polypeptide(L)' 'MEAKDKAEELVKKMYKANWKMTSYSAVSCAMVCVDEILHDAKQSYKVTEEPDIHPHAQGLIVGTIRYWQEVKQELEKMKV' A
#
# COMPACT_ATOMS: atom_id res chain seq x y z
N MET A 1 0.80 12.82 -4.32
CA MET A 1 -0.48 12.19 -4.64
C MET A 1 -1.08 11.74 -3.33
N GLU A 2 -2.31 12.17 -3.04
CA GLU A 2 -2.99 11.85 -1.79
C GLU A 2 -3.26 10.34 -1.68
N ALA A 3 -3.36 9.83 -0.46
CA ALA A 3 -3.63 8.42 -0.21
C ALA A 3 -4.96 7.95 -0.83
N LYS A 4 -5.99 8.82 -0.79
CA LYS A 4 -7.30 8.58 -1.40
C LYS A 4 -7.21 8.41 -2.91
N ASP A 5 -6.54 9.33 -3.60
CA ASP A 5 -6.37 9.28 -5.05
C ASP A 5 -5.67 7.99 -5.46
N LYS A 6 -4.67 7.56 -4.67
CA LYS A 6 -3.94 6.31 -4.93
C LYS A 6 -4.80 5.07 -4.71
N ALA A 7 -5.60 5.04 -3.65
CA ALA A 7 -6.55 3.96 -3.40
C ALA A 7 -7.54 3.81 -4.57
N GLU A 8 -8.11 4.92 -5.04
CA GLU A 8 -9.00 4.92 -6.20
C GLU A 8 -8.31 4.47 -7.49
N GLU A 9 -7.07 4.91 -7.72
CA GLU A 9 -6.25 4.51 -8.87
C GLU A 9 -6.04 2.99 -8.89
N LEU A 10 -5.71 2.38 -7.74
CA LEU A 10 -5.49 0.94 -7.60
C LEU A 10 -6.76 0.16 -7.93
N VAL A 11 -7.89 0.53 -7.33
CA VAL A 11 -9.18 -0.13 -7.60
C VAL A 11 -9.55 -0.02 -9.07
N LYS A 12 -9.41 1.17 -9.68
CA LYS A 12 -9.66 1.40 -11.11
C LYS A 12 -8.76 0.54 -12.00
N LYS A 13 -7.48 0.37 -11.64
CA LYS A 13 -6.54 -0.51 -12.36
C LYS A 13 -6.96 -1.97 -12.28
N MET A 14 -7.33 -2.46 -11.11
CA MET A 14 -7.78 -3.85 -10.92
C MET A 14 -9.07 -4.13 -11.70
N TYR A 15 -10.02 -3.19 -11.65
CA TYR A 15 -11.26 -3.29 -12.40
C TYR A 15 -11.05 -3.28 -13.93
N LYS A 16 -10.17 -2.40 -14.43
CA LYS A 16 -9.84 -2.35 -15.87
C LYS A 16 -9.07 -3.58 -16.35
N ALA A 17 -8.21 -4.14 -15.51
CA ALA A 17 -7.45 -5.35 -15.85
C ALA A 17 -8.37 -6.58 -16.05
N ASN A 18 -9.56 -6.58 -15.44
CA ASN A 18 -10.50 -7.67 -15.58
C ASN A 18 -11.95 -7.16 -15.63
N TRP A 19 -12.49 -7.08 -16.85
CA TRP A 19 -13.86 -6.59 -17.13
C TRP A 19 -14.99 -7.37 -16.45
N LYS A 20 -14.71 -8.55 -15.87
CA LYS A 20 -15.68 -9.34 -15.08
C LYS A 20 -15.53 -9.17 -13.57
N MET A 21 -14.57 -8.39 -13.10
CA MET A 21 -14.31 -8.20 -11.68
C MET A 21 -15.33 -7.22 -11.08
N THR A 22 -15.88 -7.55 -9.90
CA THR A 22 -16.75 -6.64 -9.16
C THR A 22 -15.92 -5.55 -8.46
N SER A 23 -16.56 -4.45 -8.07
CA SER A 23 -15.92 -3.42 -7.24
C SER A 23 -15.35 -4.02 -5.95
N TYR A 24 -16.10 -4.90 -5.29
CA TYR A 24 -15.66 -5.61 -4.09
C TYR A 24 -14.41 -6.45 -4.31
N SER A 25 -14.37 -7.23 -5.40
CA SER A 25 -13.19 -8.03 -5.76
C SER A 25 -12.00 -7.14 -6.10
N ALA A 26 -12.21 -6.02 -6.80
CA ALA A 26 -11.15 -5.06 -7.11
C ALA A 26 -10.57 -4.39 -5.84
N VAL A 27 -11.42 -4.00 -4.89
CA VAL A 27 -11.00 -3.46 -3.59
C VAL A 27 -10.23 -4.53 -2.79
N SER A 28 -10.72 -5.77 -2.77
CA SER A 28 -10.03 -6.88 -2.08
C SER A 28 -8.67 -7.17 -2.69
N CYS A 29 -8.54 -7.18 -4.02
CA CYS A 29 -7.25 -7.33 -4.70
C CYS A 29 -6.30 -6.18 -4.39
N ALA A 30 -6.79 -4.93 -4.43
CA ALA A 30 -5.98 -3.76 -4.08
C ALA A 30 -5.47 -3.83 -2.64
N MET A 31 -6.31 -4.28 -1.69
CA MET A 31 -5.92 -4.49 -0.29
C MET A 31 -4.79 -5.51 -0.15
N VAL A 32 -4.88 -6.66 -0.83
CA VAL A 32 -3.82 -7.67 -0.81
C VAL A 32 -2.49 -7.08 -1.32
N CYS A 33 -2.51 -6.34 -2.42
CA CYS A 33 -1.30 -5.69 -2.93
C CYS A 33 -0.70 -4.69 -1.92
N VAL A 34 -1.53 -3.90 -1.24
CA VAL A 34 -1.06 -2.96 -0.22
C VAL A 34 -0.48 -3.69 0.99
N ASP A 35 -1.09 -4.82 1.40
CA ASP A 35 -0.58 -5.64 2.48
C ASP A 35 0.80 -6.24 2.17
N GLU A 36 1.02 -6.71 0.94
CA GLU A 36 2.34 -7.19 0.48
C GLU A 36 3.39 -6.07 0.49
N ILE A 37 3.04 -4.87 0.02
CA ILE A 37 3.95 -3.70 0.05
C ILE A 37 4.30 -3.34 1.50
N LEU A 38 3.32 -3.32 2.39
CA LEU A 38 3.53 -3.03 3.81
C LEU A 38 4.37 -4.13 4.48
N HIS A 39 4.20 -5.38 4.09
CA HIS A 39 5.03 -6.48 4.57
C HIS A 39 6.50 -6.25 4.18
N ASP A 40 6.77 -6.03 2.89
CA ASP A 40 8.11 -5.80 2.36
C ASP A 40 8.79 -4.57 2.97
N ALA A 41 8.06 -3.46 3.08
CA ALA A 41 8.58 -2.24 3.69
C ALA A 41 8.94 -2.43 5.18
N LYS A 42 8.12 -3.19 5.92
CA LYS A 42 8.42 -3.52 7.34
C LYS A 42 9.59 -4.47 7.49
N GLN A 43 9.78 -5.43 6.57
CA GLN A 43 10.96 -6.28 6.57
C GLN A 43 12.22 -5.45 6.29
N SER A 44 12.16 -4.58 5.28
CA SER A 44 13.24 -3.65 4.97
C SER A 44 13.57 -2.75 6.16
N TYR A 45 12.55 -2.24 6.88
CA TYR A 45 12.76 -1.43 8.09
C TYR A 45 13.56 -2.19 9.15
N LYS A 46 13.22 -3.46 9.42
CA LYS A 46 13.95 -4.29 10.40
C LYS A 46 15.41 -4.51 10.01
N VAL A 47 15.69 -4.69 8.73
CA VAL A 47 17.08 -4.79 8.23
C VAL A 47 17.81 -3.46 8.45
N THR A 48 17.13 -2.33 8.28
CA THR A 48 17.72 -1.00 8.52
C THR A 48 17.96 -0.62 9.99
N GLU A 49 17.53 -1.44 10.94
CA GLU A 49 17.90 -1.29 12.36
C GLU A 49 19.32 -1.82 12.64
N GLU A 50 19.98 -2.45 11.66
CA GLU A 50 21.40 -2.79 11.74
C GLU A 50 22.26 -1.51 11.78
N PRO A 51 23.32 -1.48 12.63
CA PRO A 51 24.02 -0.25 13.02
C PRO A 51 24.72 0.51 11.88
N ASP A 52 24.84 -0.09 10.70
CA ASP A 52 25.60 0.45 9.57
C ASP A 52 24.73 1.17 8.52
N ILE A 53 23.41 1.27 8.72
CA ILE A 53 22.50 1.85 7.72
C ILE A 53 22.21 3.33 7.98
N HIS A 54 22.32 4.12 6.92
CA HIS A 54 22.21 5.57 6.95
C HIS A 54 20.81 6.05 7.42
N PRO A 55 20.70 6.98 8.40
CA PRO A 55 19.41 7.45 8.96
C PRO A 55 18.40 7.96 7.92
N HIS A 56 18.90 8.51 6.81
CA HIS A 56 18.05 8.92 5.68
C HIS A 56 17.28 7.74 5.05
N ALA A 57 17.91 6.58 4.91
CA ALA A 57 17.26 5.39 4.36
C ALA A 57 16.13 4.90 5.28
N GLN A 58 16.36 4.91 6.59
CA GLN A 58 15.35 4.59 7.59
C GLN A 58 14.17 5.56 7.52
N GLY A 59 14.43 6.87 7.40
CA GLY A 59 13.39 7.89 7.26
C GLY A 59 12.52 7.71 6.02
N LEU A 60 13.12 7.32 4.88
CA LEU A 60 12.38 7.00 3.65
C LEU A 60 11.44 5.80 3.87
N ILE A 61 11.93 4.73 4.50
CA ILE A 61 11.12 3.52 4.74
C ILE A 61 9.94 3.82 5.67
N VAL A 62 10.16 4.59 6.74
CA VAL A 62 9.08 5.02 7.64
C VAL A 62 8.03 5.84 6.89
N GLY A 63 8.47 6.77 6.02
CA GLY A 63 7.58 7.53 5.15
C GLY A 63 6.76 6.65 4.22
N THR A 64 7.38 5.64 3.61
CA THR A 64 6.71 4.64 2.76
C THR A 64 5.67 3.84 3.55
N ILE A 65 6.02 3.32 4.73
CA ILE A 65 5.08 2.56 5.58
C ILE A 65 3.86 3.42 5.93
N ARG A 66 4.08 4.66 6.39
CA ARG A 66 2.99 5.57 6.76
C ARG A 66 2.07 5.82 5.57
N TYR A 67 2.62 6.16 4.41
CA TYR A 67 1.84 6.41 3.20
C TYR A 67 0.97 5.22 2.81
N TRP A 68 1.54 4.01 2.78
CA TRP A 68 0.78 2.81 2.40
C TRP A 68 -0.25 2.37 3.45
N GLN A 69 -0.05 2.70 4.73
CA GLN A 69 -1.07 2.53 5.77
C GLN A 69 -2.27 3.45 5.53
N GLU A 70 -2.04 4.71 5.17
CA GLU A 70 -3.10 5.66 4.81
C GLU A 70 -3.87 5.17 3.57
N VAL A 71 -3.18 4.68 2.54
CA VAL A 71 -3.83 4.08 1.36
C VAL A 71 -4.69 2.88 1.74
N LYS A 72 -4.22 2.01 2.64
CA LYS A 72 -4.99 0.86 3.15
C LYS A 72 -6.28 1.32 3.84
N GLN A 73 -6.22 2.34 4.69
CA GLN A 73 -7.39 2.89 5.37
C GLN A 73 -8.42 3.45 4.39
N GLU A 74 -7.98 4.09 3.30
CA GLU A 74 -8.88 4.56 2.25
C GLU A 74 -9.55 3.40 1.51
N LEU A 75 -8.83 2.31 1.23
CA LEU A 75 -9.40 1.10 0.63
C LEU A 75 -10.42 0.41 1.56
N GLU A 76 -10.19 0.41 2.88
CA GLU A 76 -11.13 -0.14 3.87
C GLU A 76 -12.48 0.61 3.86
N LYS A 77 -12.47 1.93 3.66
CA LYS A 77 -13.69 2.74 3.50
C LYS A 77 -14.48 2.38 2.23
N MET A 78 -13.85 1.77 1.24
CA MET A 78 -14.46 1.36 -0.04
C MET A 78 -15.06 -0.04 0.01
N LYS A 79 -14.82 -0.84 1.07
CA LYS A 79 -15.47 -2.13 1.30
C LYS A 79 -16.91 -1.91 1.78
N VAL A 80 -17.80 -1.50 0.88
CA VAL A 80 -19.24 -1.40 1.11
C VAL A 80 -19.93 -2.67 0.63
#